data_AF-A0A1G2QQ56-F1
#
_entry.id   AF-A0A1G2QQ56-F1
#
_cell.length_a   1.000
_cell.length_b   1.000
_cell.length_c   1.000
_cell.angle_alpha   90.00
_cell.angle_beta   90.00
_cell.angle_gamma   90.00
#
_symmetry.space_group_name_H-M   'P 1'
#
loop_
_entity.id
_entity.type
_entity.pdbx_description
1 polymer ?
#
loop_
_entity_poly.entity_id
_entity_poly.type
_entity_poly.pdbx_seq_one_letter_code
_entity_poly.pdbx_strand_id
1 'polypeptide(L)'
;MIAYAAVGKIALLDRIQSVILDPIITLLFAGAVMYFVWGLVETITSGDDSTKRKTGSNHIMWGLVGIFIMVAVYGILNVVTATIASLDQY
;
A
#
# COMPACT_ATOMS: atom_id res chain seq x y z
N MET A 1 -36.66 4.82 12.64
CA MET A 1 -35.63 5.71 13.24
C MET A 1 -34.23 5.07 13.27
N ILE A 2 -34.08 3.74 13.37
CA ILE A 2 -32.78 3.02 13.30
C ILE A 2 -32.03 3.11 11.95
N ALA A 3 -32.73 3.29 10.83
CA ALA A 3 -32.11 3.40 9.51
C ALA A 3 -31.23 4.66 9.34
N TYR A 4 -31.59 5.79 9.96
CA TYR A 4 -30.87 7.06 9.78
C TYR A 4 -29.52 7.09 10.53
N ALA A 5 -29.44 6.43 11.70
CA ALA A 5 -28.20 6.30 12.46
C ALA A 5 -27.19 5.35 11.79
N ALA A 6 -27.67 4.30 11.12
CA ALA A 6 -26.84 3.39 10.34
C ALA A 6 -26.25 4.09 9.09
N VAL A 7 -27.07 4.85 8.36
CA VAL A 7 -26.63 5.65 7.20
C VAL A 7 -25.54 6.66 7.60
N GLY A 8 -25.69 7.35 8.74
CA GLY A 8 -24.67 8.26 9.24
C GLY A 8 -23.34 7.58 9.59
N LYS A 9 -23.38 6.37 10.18
CA LYS A 9 -22.17 5.61 10.52
C LYS A 9 -21.44 5.10 9.28
N ILE A 10 -22.17 4.65 8.26
CA ILE A 10 -21.58 4.17 6.99
C ILE A 10 -20.91 5.35 6.27
N ALA A 11 -21.57 6.52 6.23
CA ALA A 11 -21.01 7.73 5.63
C ALA A 11 -19.71 8.21 6.33
N LEU A 12 -19.59 8.01 7.65
CA LEU A 12 -18.35 8.34 8.38
C LEU A 12 -17.20 7.38 8.03
N LEU A 13 -17.49 6.09 7.88
CA LEU A 13 -16.48 5.09 7.49
C LEU A 13 -15.97 5.33 6.07
N ASP A 14 -16.88 5.59 5.12
CA ASP A 14 -16.51 5.91 3.73
C ASP A 14 -15.67 7.20 3.63
N ARG A 15 -16.00 8.20 4.47
CA ARG A 15 -15.26 9.46 4.52
C ARG A 15 -13.88 9.29 5.15
N ILE A 16 -13.75 8.45 6.17
CA ILE A 16 -12.43 8.11 6.75
C ILE A 16 -11.60 7.37 5.72
N GLN A 17 -12.17 6.40 5.01
CA GLN A 17 -11.45 5.65 3.99
C GLN A 17 -10.93 6.57 2.87
N SER A 18 -11.82 7.36 2.26
CA SER A 18 -11.46 8.21 1.13
C SER A 18 -10.54 9.39 1.48
N VAL A 19 -10.66 9.95 2.69
CA VAL A 19 -9.89 11.15 3.09
C VAL A 19 -8.60 10.79 3.83
N ILE A 20 -8.54 9.63 4.48
CA ILE A 20 -7.39 9.24 5.31
C ILE A 20 -6.67 8.03 4.72
N LEU A 21 -7.37 6.93 4.44
CA LEU A 21 -6.71 5.70 4.00
C LEU A 21 -6.15 5.82 2.58
N ASP A 22 -6.93 6.29 1.61
CA ASP A 22 -6.48 6.37 0.21
C ASP A 22 -5.24 7.28 0.02
N PRO A 23 -5.17 8.49 0.64
CA PRO A 23 -3.97 9.32 0.56
C PRO A 23 -2.77 8.68 1.27
N ILE A 24 -2.96 8.03 2.41
CA ILE A 24 -1.87 7.36 3.14
C ILE A 24 -1.32 6.20 2.30
N ILE A 25 -2.18 5.36 1.73
CA ILE A 25 -1.75 4.23 0.88
C ILE A 25 -0.97 4.78 -0.32
N THR A 26 -1.48 5.82 -0.98
CA THR A 26 -0.81 6.46 -2.12
C THR A 26 0.56 7.02 -1.73
N LEU A 27 0.64 7.70 -0.57
CA LEU A 27 1.89 8.26 -0.05
C LEU A 27 2.91 7.17 0.29
N LEU A 28 2.48 6.11 0.97
CA LEU A 28 3.33 4.98 1.33
C LEU A 28 3.81 4.23 0.09
N PHE A 29 2.95 4.05 -0.92
CA PHE A 29 3.35 3.44 -2.19
C PHE A 29 4.39 4.28 -2.92
N ALA A 30 4.17 5.60 -3.02
CA ALA A 30 5.15 6.53 -3.60
C ALA A 30 6.48 6.48 -2.84
N GLY A 31 6.46 6.44 -1.51
CA GLY A 31 7.65 6.29 -0.67
C GLY A 31 8.39 4.97 -0.90
N ALA A 32 7.65 3.85 -0.98
CA ALA A 32 8.24 2.53 -1.23
C ALA A 32 8.90 2.46 -2.61
N VAL A 33 8.25 2.98 -3.65
CA VAL A 33 8.83 3.05 -5.00
C VAL A 33 10.05 3.96 -5.03
N MET A 34 9.99 5.12 -4.37
CA MET A 34 11.13 6.03 -4.27
C MET A 34 12.33 5.36 -3.59
N TYR A 35 12.11 4.64 -2.49
CA TYR A 35 13.15 3.91 -1.77
C TYR A 35 13.73 2.75 -2.58
N PHE A 36 12.88 2.02 -3.31
CA PHE A 36 13.29 0.99 -4.26
C PHE A 36 14.20 1.55 -5.35
N VAL A 37 13.80 2.67 -5.98
CA VAL A 37 14.59 3.35 -7.02
C VAL A 37 15.91 3.87 -6.46
N TRP A 38 15.91 4.41 -5.24
CA TRP A 38 17.14 4.83 -4.56
C TRP A 38 18.12 3.67 -4.39
N GLY A 39 17.64 2.52 -3.91
CA GLY A 39 18.46 1.32 -3.79
C GLY A 39 19.00 0.82 -5.13
N LEU A 40 18.21 0.94 -6.21
CA LEU A 40 18.64 0.58 -7.56
C LEU A 40 19.76 1.51 -8.04
N VAL A 41 19.60 2.82 -7.90
CA VAL A 41 20.62 3.82 -8.28
C VAL A 41 21.89 3.60 -7.47
N GLU A 42 21.79 3.38 -6.16
CA GLU A 42 22.94 3.12 -5.30
C GLU A 42 23.67 1.84 -5.72
N THR A 43 22.94 0.75 -5.99
CA THR A 43 23.53 -0.52 -6.44
C THR A 43 24.27 -0.38 -7.77
N ILE A 44 23.70 0.38 -8.73
CA ILE A 44 24.31 0.61 -10.05
C ILE A 44 25.56 1.50 -9.94
N THR A 45 25.50 2.54 -9.11
CA THR A 45 26.60 3.51 -8.95
C THR A 45 27.70 3.03 -8.01
N SER A 46 27.52 1.89 -7.33
CA SER A 46 28.48 1.32 -6.38
C SER A 46 29.80 0.86 -7.00
N GLY A 47 29.83 0.50 -8.29
CA GLY A 47 31.03 -0.03 -8.94
C GLY A 47 31.60 -1.27 -8.22
N ASP A 48 32.89 -1.23 -7.89
CA ASP A 48 33.60 -2.30 -7.16
C ASP A 48 33.50 -2.19 -5.62
N ASP A 49 32.81 -1.18 -5.10
CA ASP A 49 32.60 -1.02 -3.65
C ASP A 49 31.55 -2.03 -3.16
N SER A 50 32.04 -3.17 -2.65
CA SER A 50 31.21 -4.24 -2.11
C SER A 50 30.29 -3.81 -0.97
N THR A 51 30.67 -2.78 -0.20
CA THR A 51 29.88 -2.27 0.92
C THR A 51 28.68 -1.49 0.39
N LYS A 52 28.91 -0.54 -0.53
CA LYS A 52 27.82 0.24 -1.13
C LYS A 52 26.85 -0.63 -1.92
N ARG A 53 27.38 -1.65 -2.62
CA ARG A 53 26.55 -2.61 -3.35
C ARG A 53 25.65 -3.41 -2.42
N LYS A 54 26.13 -3.78 -1.23
CA LYS A 54 25.31 -4.45 -0.20
C LYS A 54 24.25 -3.52 0.38
N THR A 55 24.59 -2.25 0.63
CA THR A 55 23.63 -1.24 1.09
C THR A 55 22.53 -0.99 0.08
N GLY A 56 22.88 -0.76 -1.18
CA GLY A 56 21.90 -0.59 -2.27
C GLY A 56 20.99 -1.81 -2.41
N SER A 57 21.54 -3.03 -2.33
CA SER A 57 20.75 -4.26 -2.35
C SER A 57 19.78 -4.38 -1.17
N ASN A 58 20.17 -3.92 0.02
CA ASN A 58 19.27 -3.85 1.17
C ASN A 58 18.15 -2.82 0.93
N HIS A 59 18.46 -1.67 0.36
CA HIS A 59 17.45 -0.65 0.03
C HIS A 59 16.42 -1.16 -0.99
N ILE A 60 16.87 -1.88 -2.02
CA ILE A 60 15.98 -2.58 -2.97
C ILE A 60 15.06 -3.56 -2.23
N MET A 61 15.61 -4.36 -1.31
CA MET A 61 14.83 -5.36 -0.56
C MET A 61 13.72 -4.72 0.26
N TRP A 62 14.04 -3.66 1.03
CA TRP A 62 13.05 -2.94 1.83
C TRP A 62 11.99 -2.23 0.96
N GLY A 63 12.39 -1.68 -0.18
CA GLY A 63 11.45 -1.12 -1.16
C GLY A 63 10.52 -2.19 -1.74
N LEU A 64 11.05 -3.36 -2.09
CA LEU A 64 10.28 -4.49 -2.61
C LEU A 64 9.30 -5.03 -1.57
N VAL A 65 9.71 -5.15 -0.30
CA VAL A 65 8.81 -5.53 0.80
C VAL A 65 7.66 -4.53 0.93
N GLY A 66 7.95 -3.22 0.84
CA GLY A 66 6.92 -2.19 0.86
C GLY A 66 5.91 -2.34 -0.28
N ILE A 67 6.39 -2.56 -1.50
CA ILE A 67 5.53 -2.79 -2.67
C ILE A 67 4.71 -4.08 -2.52
N PHE A 68 5.33 -5.16 -2.04
CA PHE A 68 4.65 -6.44 -1.81
C PHE A 68 3.49 -6.31 -0.83
N ILE A 69 3.69 -5.59 0.28
CA ILE A 69 2.62 -5.32 1.26
C ILE A 69 1.46 -4.56 0.59
N MET A 70 1.74 -3.56 -0.24
CA MET A 70 0.68 -2.82 -0.95
C MET A 70 -0.14 -3.73 -1.86
N VAL A 71 0.53 -4.57 -2.66
CA VAL A 71 -0.15 -5.54 -3.54
C VAL A 71 -0.98 -6.54 -2.73
N ALA A 72 -0.45 -7.04 -1.61
CA ALA A 72 -1.17 -7.95 -0.74
C ALA A 72 -2.42 -7.30 -0.13
N VAL A 73 -2.33 -6.06 0.34
CA VAL A 73 -3.47 -5.30 0.89
C VAL A 73 -4.54 -5.11 -0.19
N TYR A 74 -4.18 -4.64 -1.39
CA TYR A 74 -5.15 -4.49 -2.48
C TYR A 74 -5.78 -5.82 -2.89
N GLY A 75 -5.01 -6.91 -2.93
CA GLY A 75 -5.51 -8.24 -3.21
C GLY A 75 -6.56 -8.69 -2.17
N ILE A 76 -6.25 -8.52 -0.88
CA ILE A 76 -7.17 -8.85 0.21
C ILE A 76 -8.43 -7.98 0.14
N LEU A 77 -8.29 -6.67 -0.04
CA LEU A 77 -9.42 -5.75 -0.16
C LEU A 77 -10.36 -6.17 -1.29
N ASN A 78 -9.81 -6.50 -2.47
CA ASN A 78 -10.59 -6.95 -3.61
C ASN A 78 -11.35 -8.25 -3.31
N VAL A 79 -10.72 -9.22 -2.65
CA VAL A 79 -11.36 -10.50 -2.28
C VAL A 79 -12.47 -10.26 -1.25
N VAL A 80 -12.22 -9.43 -0.24
CA VAL A 80 -13.21 -9.11 0.81
C VAL A 80 -14.40 -8.37 0.21
N THR A 81 -14.17 -7.33 -0.61
CA THR A 81 -15.25 -6.58 -1.26
C THR A 81 -16.03 -7.46 -2.24
N ALA A 82 -15.36 -8.31 -3.02
CA ALA A 82 -16.05 -9.24 -3.91
C ALA A 82 -16.95 -10.23 -3.15
N THR A 83 -16.46 -10.75 -2.01
CA THR A 83 -17.21 -11.68 -1.17
C THR A 83 -18.43 -10.98 -0.54
N ILE A 84 -18.25 -9.79 0.03
CA ILE A 84 -19.36 -9.02 0.62
C ILE A 84 -20.39 -8.63 -0.46
N ALA A 85 -19.95 -8.15 -1.62
CA ALA A 85 -20.83 -7.78 -2.73
C ALA A 85 -21.67 -8.96 -3.22
N SER A 86 -21.10 -10.18 -3.25
CA SER A 86 -21.86 -11.38 -3.62
C SER A 86 -22.95 -11.78 -2.61
N LEU A 87 -22.79 -11.41 -1.34
CA LEU A 87 -23.77 -11.69 -0.29
C LEU A 87 -24.91 -10.66 -0.26
N ASP A 88 -24.65 -9.42 -0.69
CA ASP A 88 -25.64 -8.34 -0.77
C ASP A 88 -26.62 -8.51 -1.97
N GLN A 89 -26.28 -9.38 -2.93
CA GLN A 89 -27.14 -9.69 -4.08
C GLN A 89 -28.28 -10.68 -3.76
N TYR A 90 -28.47 -11.05 -2.49
CA TYR A 90 -29.53 -11.94 -1.97
C TYR A 90 -30.21 -11.31 -0.75
#